data_AF-A0A9R1J674-F1
#
_entry.id   AF-A0A9R1J674-F1
#
_cell.length_a   1.000
_cell.length_b   1.000
_cell.length_c   1.000
_cell.angle_alpha   90.00
_cell.angle_beta   90.00
_cell.angle_gamma   90.00
#
_symmetry.space_group_name_H-M   'P 1'
#
loop_
_entity.id
_entity.type
_entity.pdbx_description
1 polymer ?
#
loop_
_entity_poly.entity_id
_entity_poly.type
_entity_poly.pdbx_seq_one_letter_code
_entity_poly.pdbx_strand_id
1 'polypeptide(L)'
;MMARAEKLKGDVSLLFKTCNGMTARMFLVDTLQHLGIDHHFEEQIHDSLNEILESDFSSSSSLHEVALRFRLLRENGHWVSPGI
;
A
#
# COMPACT_ATOMS: atom_id res chain seq x y z
N MET A 1 5.83 19.56 -19.62
CA MET A 1 4.95 18.59 -18.94
C MET A 1 5.71 17.53 -18.15
N MET A 2 6.76 16.90 -18.72
CA MET A 2 7.58 15.87 -18.02
C MET A 2 8.16 16.33 -16.67
N ALA A 3 8.68 17.56 -16.58
CA ALA A 3 9.31 18.06 -15.34
C ALA A 3 8.35 18.09 -14.14
N ARG A 4 7.05 18.33 -14.36
CA ARG A 4 6.06 18.31 -13.28
C ARG A 4 5.74 16.88 -12.83
N ALA A 5 5.67 15.95 -13.78
CA ALA A 5 5.40 14.55 -13.49
C ALA A 5 6.53 13.92 -12.66
N GLU A 6 7.80 14.16 -13.03
CA GLU A 6 8.95 13.65 -12.29
C GLU A 6 9.04 14.25 -10.87
N LYS A 7 8.71 15.54 -10.73
CA LYS A 7 8.59 16.16 -9.41
C LYS A 7 7.52 15.45 -8.55
N LEU A 8 6.33 15.25 -9.10
CA LEU A 8 5.22 14.60 -8.39
C LEU A 8 5.54 13.14 -8.03
N LYS A 9 6.25 12.40 -8.89
CA LYS A 9 6.73 11.05 -8.56
C LYS A 9 7.67 11.09 -7.36
N GLY A 10 8.58 12.06 -7.31
CA GLY A 10 9.45 12.29 -6.15
C GLY A 10 8.65 12.55 -4.86
N ASP A 11 7.61 13.39 -4.95
CA ASP A 11 6.74 13.71 -3.82
C ASP A 11 5.98 12.46 -3.32
N VAL A 12 5.47 11.61 -4.21
CA VAL A 12 4.82 10.33 -3.86
C VAL A 12 5.81 9.35 -3.21
N SER A 13 7.03 9.25 -3.74
CA SER A 13 8.09 8.45 -3.10
C SER A 13 8.45 8.95 -1.70
N LEU A 14 8.35 10.26 -1.46
CA LEU A 14 8.52 10.82 -0.11
C LEU A 14 7.35 10.46 0.81
N LEU A 15 6.12 10.39 0.29
CA LEU A 15 4.96 9.94 1.07
C LEU A 15 5.16 8.51 1.58
N PHE A 16 5.66 7.58 0.75
CA PHE A 16 5.98 6.22 1.21
C PHE A 16 6.97 6.17 2.39
N LYS A 17 7.92 7.10 2.44
CA LYS A 17 8.93 7.19 3.51
C LYS A 17 8.44 7.88 4.78
N THR A 18 7.52 8.84 4.64
CA THR A 18 7.05 9.69 5.74
C THR A 18 5.71 9.24 6.31
N CYS A 19 5.00 8.34 5.63
CA CYS A 19 3.74 7.78 6.07
C CYS A 19 3.94 6.92 7.33
N ASN A 20 3.71 7.52 8.50
CA ASN A 20 3.84 6.84 9.78
C ASN A 20 2.49 6.23 10.18
N GLY A 21 2.18 5.05 9.62
CA GLY A 21 0.98 4.30 9.96
C GLY A 21 0.60 3.27 8.89
N MET A 22 0.38 2.03 9.32
CA MET A 22 0.05 0.91 8.44
C MET A 22 -1.18 1.21 7.58
N THR A 23 -2.24 1.75 8.19
CA THR A 23 -3.48 2.12 7.51
C THR A 23 -3.26 3.16 6.42
N ALA A 24 -2.50 4.21 6.71
CA ALA A 24 -2.25 5.27 5.74
C ALA A 24 -1.39 4.76 4.57
N ARG A 25 -0.47 3.83 4.82
CA ARG A 25 0.30 3.16 3.77
C ARG A 25 -0.58 2.26 2.90
N MET A 26 -1.48 1.47 3.50
CA MET A 26 -2.47 0.67 2.76
C MET A 26 -3.34 1.54 1.85
N PHE A 27 -3.81 2.69 2.34
CA PHE A 27 -4.56 3.64 1.53
C PHE A 27 -3.74 4.25 0.40
N LEU A 28 -2.46 4.53 0.62
CA LEU A 28 -1.58 5.05 -0.43
C LEU A 28 -1.43 4.03 -1.57
N VAL A 29 -1.16 2.76 -1.24
CA VAL A 29 -1.07 1.67 -2.24
C VAL A 29 -2.38 1.54 -3.00
N ASP A 30 -3.51 1.49 -2.28
CA ASP A 30 -4.84 1.40 -2.89
C ASP A 30 -5.14 2.55 -3.84
N THR A 31 -4.77 3.77 -3.44
CA THR A 31 -4.98 4.98 -4.26
C THR A 31 -4.14 4.90 -5.55
N LEU A 32 -2.89 4.44 -5.47
CA LEU A 32 -2.02 4.35 -6.65
C LEU A 32 -2.52 3.29 -7.65
N GLN A 33 -3.00 2.15 -7.15
CA GLN A 33 -3.62 1.10 -7.96
C GLN A 33 -4.91 1.59 -8.62
N HIS A 34 -5.80 2.26 -7.88
CA HIS A 34 -7.02 2.84 -8.44
C HIS A 34 -6.77 3.94 -9.48
N LEU A 35 -5.63 4.65 -9.36
CA LEU A 35 -5.19 5.63 -10.34
C LEU A 35 -4.45 5.01 -11.54
N GLY A 36 -4.11 3.71 -11.49
CA GLY A 36 -3.38 3.00 -12.55
C GLY A 36 -1.93 3.47 -12.74
N ILE A 37 -1.31 4.02 -11.69
CA ILE A 37 0.07 4.53 -11.71
C ILE A 37 1.00 3.75 -10.78
N ASP A 38 0.50 2.66 -10.21
CA ASP A 38 1.21 1.70 -9.36
C ASP A 38 2.47 1.12 -10.01
N HIS A 39 2.47 0.90 -11.32
CA HIS A 39 3.64 0.43 -12.08
C HIS A 39 4.87 1.37 -12.01
N HIS A 40 4.70 2.63 -11.55
CA HIS A 40 5.83 3.53 -11.30
C HIS A 40 6.46 3.35 -9.91
N PHE A 41 5.82 2.60 -9.02
CA PHE A 41 6.18 2.46 -7.61
C PHE A 41 6.19 0.99 -7.15
N GLU A 42 6.45 0.05 -8.05
CA GLU A 42 6.37 -1.40 -7.78
C GLU A 42 7.21 -1.83 -6.58
N GLU A 43 8.44 -1.31 -6.47
CA GLU A 43 9.35 -1.61 -5.35
C GLU A 43 8.77 -1.10 -4.02
N GLN A 44 8.30 0.15 -3.97
CA GLN A 44 7.71 0.74 -2.76
C GLN A 44 6.42 0.03 -2.35
N ILE A 45 5.62 -0.40 -3.34
CA ILE A 45 4.40 -1.18 -3.10
C ILE A 45 4.75 -2.55 -2.56
N HIS A 46 5.75 -3.23 -3.13
CA HIS A 46 6.20 -4.54 -2.65
C HIS A 46 6.70 -4.48 -1.20
N ASP A 47 7.57 -3.52 -0.88
CA ASP A 47 8.06 -3.29 0.48
C ASP A 47 6.91 -2.99 1.45
N SER A 48 5.98 -2.13 1.01
CA SER A 48 4.79 -1.81 1.79
C SER A 48 3.94 -3.05 2.10
N LEU A 49 3.75 -3.94 1.12
CA LEU A 49 2.98 -5.17 1.26
C LEU A 49 3.67 -6.19 2.17
N ASN A 50 5.00 -6.28 2.12
CA ASN A 50 5.76 -7.12 3.04
C ASN A 50 5.62 -6.62 4.49
N GLU A 51 5.77 -5.31 4.72
CA GLU A 51 5.53 -4.71 6.04
C GLU A 51 4.08 -4.93 6.51
N ILE A 52 3.12 -4.79 5.58
CA ILE A 52 1.71 -5.11 5.85
C ILE A 52 1.59 -6.58 6.25
N LEU A 53 2.20 -7.53 5.54
CA LEU A 53 2.11 -8.97 5.84
C LEU A 53 2.67 -9.30 7.23
N GLU A 54 3.84 -8.76 7.57
CA GLU A 54 4.53 -9.02 8.85
C GLU A 54 3.84 -8.38 10.05
N SER A 55 3.01 -7.36 9.83
CA SER A 55 2.31 -6.68 10.92
C SER A 55 1.21 -7.54 11.55
N ASP A 56 0.95 -7.35 12.83
CA ASP A 56 -0.02 -8.19 13.55
C ASP A 56 -1.46 -7.81 13.16
N PHE A 57 -2.24 -8.74 12.57
CA PHE A 57 -3.65 -8.52 12.20
C PHE A 57 -4.50 -8.13 13.40
N SER A 58 -4.10 -8.55 14.59
CA SER A 58 -4.70 -8.23 15.89
C SER A 58 -4.76 -6.72 16.20
N SER A 59 -3.90 -5.93 15.56
CA SER A 59 -3.80 -4.48 15.78
C SER A 59 -4.71 -3.64 14.86
N SER A 60 -5.41 -4.30 13.93
CA SER A 60 -6.34 -3.61 13.04
C SER A 60 -7.64 -3.25 13.77
N SER A 61 -8.02 -1.99 13.66
CA SER A 61 -9.04 -1.36 14.51
C SER A 61 -10.44 -1.42 13.90
N SER A 62 -10.56 -1.74 12.61
CA SER A 62 -11.83 -1.72 11.88
C SER A 62 -11.93 -2.81 10.80
N LEU A 63 -13.18 -3.20 10.49
CA LEU A 63 -13.49 -4.11 9.37
C LEU A 63 -12.96 -3.58 8.03
N HIS A 64 -12.95 -2.25 7.86
CA HIS A 64 -12.43 -1.62 6.65
C HIS A 64 -10.92 -1.89 6.49
N GLU A 65 -10.14 -1.74 7.55
CA GLU A 65 -8.69 -2.02 7.53
C GLU A 65 -8.40 -3.50 7.23
N VAL A 66 -9.15 -4.41 7.87
CA VAL A 66 -9.01 -5.86 7.63
C VAL A 66 -9.34 -6.21 6.18
N ALA A 67 -10.46 -5.72 5.66
CA ALA A 67 -10.89 -5.98 4.28
C ALA A 67 -9.91 -5.39 3.25
N LEU A 68 -9.42 -4.17 3.50
CA LEU A 68 -8.43 -3.52 2.64
C LEU A 68 -7.13 -4.32 2.60
N ARG A 69 -6.61 -4.72 3.78
CA ARG A 69 -5.40 -5.53 3.90
C ARG A 69 -5.54 -6.87 3.18
N PHE A 70 -6.64 -7.57 3.42
CA PHE A 70 -6.92 -8.86 2.78
C PHE A 70 -6.94 -8.74 1.26
N ARG A 71 -7.61 -7.71 0.73
CA ARG A 71 -7.67 -7.46 -0.71
C ARG A 71 -6.28 -7.16 -1.30
N LEU A 72 -5.55 -6.19 -0.73
CA LEU A 72 -4.24 -5.76 -1.23
C LEU A 72 -3.24 -6.92 -1.30
N LEU A 73 -3.20 -7.76 -0.26
CA LEU A 73 -2.32 -8.92 -0.21
C LEU A 73 -2.68 -9.96 -1.28
N ARG A 74 -3.97 -10.29 -1.43
CA ARG A 74 -4.41 -11.29 -2.42
C ARG A 74 -4.26 -10.81 -3.86
N GLU A 75 -4.52 -9.53 -4.13
CA GLU A 75 -4.31 -8.92 -5.46
C GLU A 75 -2.85 -9.02 -5.89
N ASN A 76 -1.91 -8.93 -4.95
CA ASN A 76 -0.48 -9.07 -5.19
C ASN A 76 0.05 -10.51 -5.04
N GLY A 77 -0.84 -11.51 -4.98
CA GLY A 77 -0.47 -12.93 -4.99
C GLY A 77 0.00 -13.50 -3.65
N HIS A 78 -0.12 -12.74 -2.55
CA HIS A 78 0.15 -13.28 -1.22
C HIS A 78 -0.99 -14.19 -0.76
N TRP A 79 -0.63 -15.34 -0.19
CA TRP A 79 -1.60 -16.21 0.44
C TRP A 79 -2.04 -15.64 1.78
N VAL A 80 -3.34 -15.54 1.98
CA VAL A 80 -3.95 -14.99 3.18
C VAL A 80 -5.06 -15.94 3.64
N SER A 81 -5.03 -16.34 4.91
CA SER A 81 -6.06 -17.23 5.47
C SER A 81 -7.43 -16.54 5.44
N PRO A 82 -8.50 -17.26 5.05
CA PRO A 82 -9.87 -16.71 5.11
C PRO A 82 -10.40 -16.57 6.55
N GLY A 83 -9.69 -17.10 7.55
CA GLY A 83 -10.06 -17.04 8.96
C GLY A 83 -9.36 -15.92 9.74
N ILE A 84 -8.92 -14.85 9.05
CA ILE A 84 -8.57 -13.58 9.69
C ILE A 84 -9.83 -12.94 10.26
#